data_AF-A0A498R913-F1
#
_entry.id   AF-A0A498R913-F1
#
_cell.length_a   1.000
_cell.length_b   1.000
_cell.length_c   1.000
_cell.angle_alpha   90.00
_cell.angle_beta   90.00
_cell.angle_gamma   90.00
#
_symmetry.space_group_name_H-M   'P 1'
#
loop_
_entity.id
_entity.type
_entity.pdbx_description
1 polymer ?
#
loop_
_entity_poly.entity_id
_entity_poly.type
_entity_poly.pdbx_seq_one_letter_code
_entity_poly.pdbx_strand_id
1 'polypeptide(L)'
;MMFGRYGYGYGGHFGFGSPWDWFGMGLGIFIHLAFTVLIVLGIIWLFRLTFHNQPAKPPANALDILKLRYAKGEITTEEFHRMKQDLNDL
;
A
#
# COMPACT_ATOMS: atom_id res chain seq x y z
N MET A 1 -54.42 37.79 -1.41
CA MET A 1 -54.42 36.56 -0.59
C MET A 1 -54.66 35.39 -1.54
N MET A 2 -53.68 34.51 -1.74
CA MET A 2 -53.89 33.12 -2.19
C MET A 2 -52.63 32.34 -1.80
N PHE A 3 -52.81 31.52 -0.78
CA PHE A 3 -51.84 30.64 -0.16
C PHE A 3 -51.54 29.44 -1.06
N GLY A 4 -50.32 28.94 -0.94
CA GLY A 4 -50.09 27.50 -0.90
C GLY A 4 -50.08 26.75 -2.23
N ARG A 5 -48.89 26.51 -2.74
CA ARG A 5 -48.60 25.21 -3.37
C ARG A 5 -47.25 24.70 -2.89
N TYR A 6 -47.24 24.28 -1.63
CA TYR A 6 -46.33 23.23 -1.19
C TYR A 6 -46.66 21.99 -2.01
N GLY A 7 -45.70 21.58 -2.83
CA GLY A 7 -45.76 20.37 -3.61
C GLY A 7 -44.35 19.84 -3.78
N TYR A 8 -43.68 19.61 -2.65
CA TYR A 8 -42.54 18.70 -2.60
C TYR A 8 -43.04 17.32 -3.04
N GLY A 9 -43.04 17.09 -4.35
CA GLY A 9 -43.19 15.78 -4.93
C GLY A 9 -41.90 15.00 -4.73
N TYR A 10 -41.61 14.63 -3.49
CA TYR A 10 -40.82 13.43 -3.22
C TYR A 10 -41.68 12.24 -3.65
N GLY A 11 -41.78 12.04 -4.96
CA GLY A 11 -42.26 10.82 -5.56
C GLY A 11 -41.24 9.75 -5.23
N GLY A 12 -41.48 9.03 -4.13
CA GLY A 12 -40.66 7.94 -3.69
C GLY A 12 -40.58 6.88 -4.78
N HIS A 13 -39.44 6.82 -5.46
CA HIS A 13 -39.00 5.61 -6.15
C HIS A 13 -38.34 4.69 -5.12
N PHE A 14 -39.08 4.34 -4.06
CA PHE A 14 -38.79 3.15 -3.26
C PHE A 14 -39.40 1.95 -3.97
N GLY A 15 -38.84 1.63 -5.14
CA GLY A 15 -39.13 0.40 -5.86
C GLY A 15 -38.46 -0.76 -5.13
N PHE A 16 -39.14 -1.31 -4.12
CA PHE A 16 -38.82 -2.65 -3.65
C PHE A 16 -39.28 -3.64 -4.72
N GLY A 17 -38.33 -4.25 -5.44
CA GLY A 17 -38.52 -5.59 -6.00
C GLY A 17 -38.68 -5.70 -7.52
N SER A 18 -37.84 -5.06 -8.32
CA SER A 18 -37.57 -5.57 -9.67
C SER A 18 -36.39 -6.56 -9.62
N PRO A 19 -36.42 -7.71 -10.32
CA PRO A 19 -35.26 -8.61 -10.44
C PRO A 19 -34.00 -7.87 -10.92
N TRP A 20 -34.20 -6.82 -11.72
CA TRP A 20 -33.15 -5.92 -12.21
C TRP A 20 -32.50 -5.07 -11.11
N ASP A 21 -33.21 -4.72 -10.03
CA ASP A 21 -32.64 -4.00 -8.88
C ASP A 21 -31.75 -4.91 -8.05
N TRP A 22 -32.09 -6.21 -7.97
CA TRP A 22 -31.27 -7.21 -7.29
C TRP A 22 -29.98 -7.52 -8.06
N PHE A 23 -30.07 -7.64 -9.40
CA PHE A 23 -28.90 -7.69 -10.27
C PHE A 23 -28.07 -6.39 -10.19
N GLY A 24 -28.72 -5.23 -10.12
CA GLY A 24 -28.07 -3.92 -9.98
C GLY A 24 -27.31 -3.77 -8.65
N MET A 25 -27.89 -4.21 -7.53
CA MET A 25 -27.21 -4.20 -6.23
C MET A 25 -26.05 -5.21 -6.16
N GLY A 26 -26.24 -6.43 -6.67
CA GLY A 26 -25.20 -7.46 -6.65
C GLY A 26 -24.00 -7.10 -7.53
N LEU A 27 -24.26 -6.62 -8.75
CA LEU A 27 -23.22 -6.13 -9.65
C LEU A 27 -22.56 -4.86 -9.13
N GLY A 28 -23.31 -3.97 -8.47
CA GLY A 28 -22.77 -2.77 -7.84
C GLY A 28 -21.75 -3.10 -6.75
N ILE A 29 -22.05 -4.05 -5.87
CA ILE A 29 -21.13 -4.52 -4.83
C ILE A 29 -19.89 -5.18 -5.46
N PHE A 30 -20.08 -6.02 -6.48
CA PHE A 30 -18.97 -6.68 -7.16
C PHE A 30 -18.02 -5.69 -7.84
N ILE A 31 -18.56 -4.70 -8.57
CA ILE A 31 -17.78 -3.64 -9.22
C ILE A 31 -17.06 -2.78 -8.18
N HIS A 32 -17.72 -2.42 -7.08
CA HIS A 32 -17.11 -1.64 -6.01
C HIS A 32 -15.97 -2.40 -5.34
N LEU A 33 -16.16 -3.70 -5.05
CA LEU A 33 -15.11 -4.56 -4.50
C LEU A 33 -13.96 -4.71 -5.48
N ALA A 34 -14.24 -5.01 -6.76
CA ALA A 34 -13.22 -5.14 -7.80
C ALA A 34 -12.41 -3.84 -7.94
N PHE A 35 -13.08 -2.69 -7.98
CA PHE A 35 -12.45 -1.37 -8.04
C PHE A 35 -11.57 -1.10 -6.81
N THR A 36 -12.06 -1.42 -5.62
CA THR A 36 -11.31 -1.27 -4.37
C THR A 36 -10.06 -2.15 -4.36
N VAL A 37 -10.18 -3.42 -4.75
CA VAL A 37 -9.03 -4.33 -4.87
C VAL A 37 -8.02 -3.82 -5.90
N LEU A 38 -8.49 -3.31 -7.04
CA LEU A 38 -7.62 -2.72 -8.07
C LEU A 38 -6.81 -1.53 -7.52
N ILE A 39 -7.46 -0.63 -6.77
CA ILE A 39 -6.78 0.49 -6.12
C ILE A 39 -5.74 -0.02 -5.13
N VAL A 40 -6.10 -0.96 -4.25
CA VAL A 40 -5.18 -1.51 -3.25
C VAL A 40 -3.98 -2.18 -3.93
N LEU A 41 -4.21 -2.98 -4.97
CA LEU A 41 -3.13 -3.59 -5.75
C LEU A 41 -2.26 -2.56 -6.45
N GLY A 42 -2.85 -1.49 -7.01
CA GLY A 42 -2.11 -0.39 -7.63
C GLY A 42 -1.22 0.34 -6.62
N ILE A 43 -1.72 0.59 -5.42
CA ILE A 43 -0.95 1.18 -4.31
C ILE A 43 0.17 0.23 -3.92
N ILE A 44 -0.11 -1.05 -3.65
CA ILE A 44 0.92 -2.04 -3.30
C ILE A 44 1.98 -2.13 -4.39
N TRP A 45 1.60 -2.10 -5.67
CA TRP A 45 2.53 -2.16 -6.79
C TRP A 45 3.40 -0.90 -6.87
N LEU A 46 2.83 0.29 -6.66
CA LEU A 46 3.56 1.55 -6.61
C LEU A 46 4.56 1.57 -5.44
N PHE A 47 4.11 1.19 -4.24
CA PHE A 47 5.00 1.04 -3.09
C PHE A 47 6.06 -0.04 -3.34
N ARG A 48 5.69 -1.18 -3.94
CA ARG A 48 6.67 -2.20 -4.28
C ARG A 48 7.71 -1.65 -5.23
N LEU A 49 7.35 -0.87 -6.26
CA LEU A 49 8.29 -0.28 -7.20
C LEU A 49 9.19 0.79 -6.57
N THR A 50 8.62 1.68 -5.75
CA THR A 50 9.38 2.75 -5.07
C THR A 50 10.28 2.21 -3.96
N PHE A 51 9.83 1.18 -3.23
CA PHE A 51 10.57 0.56 -2.14
C PHE A 51 11.38 -0.68 -2.58
N HIS A 52 11.26 -1.17 -3.83
CA HIS A 52 12.13 -2.25 -4.35
C HIS A 52 13.58 -1.83 -4.54
N ASN A 53 13.90 -0.54 -4.41
CA ASN A 53 15.28 -0.07 -4.50
C ASN A 53 16.11 -0.39 -3.26
N GLN A 54 15.54 -1.05 -2.26
CA GLN A 54 16.33 -1.86 -1.35
C GLN A 54 15.72 -3.25 -1.36
N PRO A 55 16.22 -4.19 -2.19
CA PRO A 55 16.32 -5.53 -1.67
C PRO A 55 16.93 -5.35 -0.29
N ALA A 56 16.21 -5.78 0.76
CA ALA A 56 16.89 -6.27 1.94
C ALA A 56 17.73 -7.46 1.44
N LYS A 57 18.82 -7.15 0.74
CA LYS A 57 19.86 -8.10 0.42
C LYS A 57 20.22 -8.60 1.82
N PRO A 58 20.05 -9.91 2.12
CA PRO A 58 20.82 -10.47 3.22
C PRO A 58 22.25 -9.94 3.01
N PRO A 59 22.89 -9.32 4.01
CA PRO A 59 24.08 -8.52 3.82
C PRO A 59 25.10 -9.36 3.05
N ALA A 60 25.16 -9.13 1.73
CA ALA A 60 25.79 -10.06 0.81
C ALA A 60 27.32 -9.96 0.94
N ASN A 61 27.78 -8.92 1.61
CA ASN A 61 29.16 -8.63 1.88
C ASN A 61 29.37 -8.49 3.39
N ALA A 62 30.39 -9.18 3.90
CA ALA A 62 30.88 -9.02 5.27
C ALA A 62 31.13 -7.55 5.64
N LEU A 63 31.48 -6.71 4.64
CA LEU A 63 31.63 -5.26 4.79
C LEU A 63 30.35 -4.54 5.25
N ASP A 64 29.16 -4.96 4.81
CA ASP A 64 27.92 -4.30 5.21
C ASP A 64 27.49 -4.70 6.64
N ILE A 65 27.80 -5.93 7.06
CA ILE A 65 27.68 -6.35 8.47
C ILE A 65 28.63 -5.51 9.34
N LEU A 66 29.86 -5.29 8.85
CA LEU A 66 30.87 -4.49 9.53
C LEU A 66 30.39 -3.04 9.75
N LYS A 67 29.84 -2.40 8.70
CA LYS A 67 29.29 -1.04 8.79
C LYS A 67 28.12 -0.96 9.78
N LEU A 68 27.23 -1.95 9.79
CA LEU A 68 26.12 -2.02 10.74
C LEU A 68 26.61 -2.07 12.19
N ARG A 69 27.63 -2.89 12.48
CA ARG A 69 28.21 -2.99 13.84
C ARG A 69 28.97 -1.73 14.24
N TYR A 70 29.68 -1.10 13.30
CA TYR A 70 30.32 0.19 13.53
C TYR A 70 29.29 1.28 13.85
N ALA A 71 28.20 1.35 13.08
CA ALA A 71 27.12 2.32 13.30
C ALA A 71 26.38 2.09 14.63
N LYS A 72 26.31 0.84 15.09
CA LYS A 72 25.80 0.50 16.42
C LYS A 72 26.79 0.81 17.56
N GLY A 73 28.04 1.13 17.24
CA GLY A 73 29.11 1.32 18.23
C GLY A 73 29.59 0.01 18.88
N GLU A 74 29.30 -1.15 18.27
CA GLU A 74 29.74 -2.47 18.76
C GLU A 74 31.21 -2.75 18.44
N ILE A 75 31.80 -2.03 17.47
CA ILE A 75 33.21 -2.14 17.09
C ILE A 75 33.84 -0.74 17.02
N THR A 76 35.13 -0.65 17.34
CA THR A 76 35.86 0.63 17.27
C THR A 76 36.28 0.94 15.83
N THR A 77 36.67 2.20 15.58
CA THR A 77 37.17 2.62 14.26
C THR A 77 38.43 1.85 13.86
N GLU A 78 39.33 1.50 14.80
CA GLU A 78 40.52 0.71 14.50
C GLU A 78 40.18 -0.72 14.06
N GLU A 79 39.23 -1.35 14.75
CA GLU A 79 38.74 -2.69 14.45
C GLU A 79 38.04 -2.74 13.08
N PHE A 80 37.22 -1.73 12.78
CA PHE A 80 36.58 -1.58 11.47
C PHE A 80 37.63 -1.46 10.34
N HIS A 81 38.68 -0.67 10.54
CA HIS A 81 39.73 -0.49 9.54
C HIS A 81 40.52 -1.77 9.26
N ARG A 82 40.87 -2.54 10.30
CA ARG A 82 41.57 -3.83 10.15
C ARG A 82 40.73 -4.84 9.38
N MET A 83 39.50 -5.07 9.83
CA MET A 83 38.61 -6.05 9.19
C MET A 83 38.23 -5.64 7.76
N LYS A 84 38.17 -4.33 7.47
CA LYS A 84 37.96 -3.84 6.10
C LYS A 84 39.14 -4.16 5.17
N GLN A 85 40.38 -4.08 5.66
CA GLN A 85 41.57 -4.45 4.88
C GLN A 85 41.59 -5.96 4.62
N ASP A 86 41.40 -6.77 5.66
CA ASP A 86 41.36 -8.23 5.55
C ASP A 86 40.29 -8.72 4.56
N LEU A 87 39.12 -8.08 4.53
CA LEU A 87 38.03 -8.42 3.61
C LEU A 87 38.25 -7.94 2.18
N ASN A 88 39.16 -7.00 1.95
CA ASN A 88 39.51 -6.50 0.61
C ASN A 88 40.73 -7.22 0.01
N ASP A 89 41.50 -7.90 0.87
CA ASP A 89 42.66 -8.72 0.49
C ASP A 89 42.30 -10.22 0.30
N LEU A 90 41.03 -10.59 0.51
CA LEU A 90 40.43 -11.91 0.21
C LEU A 90 39.92 -11.99 -1.24
#